data_AF-A0A519ZEQ5-F1
#
_entry.id   AF-A0A519ZEQ5-F1
#
_cell.length_a   1.000
_cell.length_b   1.000
_cell.length_c   1.000
_cell.angle_alpha   90.00
_cell.angle_beta   90.00
_cell.angle_gamma   90.00
#
_symmetry.space_group_name_H-M   'P 1'
#
loop_
_entity.id
_entity.type
_entity.pdbx_description
1 polymer ?
#
loop_
_entity_poly.entity_id
_entity_poly.type
_entity_poly.pdbx_seq_one_letter_code
_entity_poly.pdbx_strand_id
1 'polypeptide(L)'
;KVEVSRDTINWSKVAAYEYYLHGPLKSSGLGDSIQKLDYVYNLQGWLKAINHPITAKDPGQDNIGEAYTKDVFGMVLHYYTGDYKRTGNFLDAQASITPKSGSHIKDKGKDLYNGNISAWTTYTGFDQAGGSSVDPLMAQGYRYDKLNRLVSSFAETKVTSGFTAWSANSVTLANKFQENLKYDANGNIDTLIRTSGQVSTAMDNMYYRYMNTVTDHYGKTKKVNNKLGYIDDNTDVSGIEDITDQSNGNYVYDAKGRLIRDVANEIDSIIWTPYDKVREVRRTIGSAKAKLQFTYDAMGRRISKKVLRSTTDSTLNLVTYYAYDASGNLMGVYEKEYTSQTEYKYSISEEYVYGSSRVGSYNNGNTVFDSDEETPTYTSTLAKANLRFEITDHLGNVRAVVSGVKKVSGEADIKFLADYYPFGSVMPGRKFLSSNGESRYGFQGMEKDDEMYGDDNSYDFGARIYDARVGRWLSMDDLDFVYASVSPYTFALDNPIIFIDPDGRQIIYANDEKTQAFKAKIETLREQSPKFDALMTQLEMAPYTI
;
A
#
# COMPACT_ATOMS: atom_id res chain seq x y z
N LYS A 1 -19.53 16.52 8.68
CA LYS A 1 -20.24 15.36 8.10
C LYS A 1 -20.18 15.45 6.57
N VAL A 2 -20.24 14.32 5.89
CA VAL A 2 -20.27 14.19 4.42
C VAL A 2 -21.53 13.42 4.06
N GLU A 3 -22.37 14.02 3.21
CA GLU A 3 -23.64 13.46 2.75
C GLU A 3 -23.73 13.64 1.23
N VAL A 4 -24.30 12.66 0.54
CA VAL A 4 -24.47 12.67 -0.92
C VAL A 4 -25.93 12.46 -1.29
N SER A 5 -26.39 13.14 -2.33
CA SER A 5 -27.73 13.01 -2.89
C SER A 5 -27.70 13.24 -4.40
N ARG A 6 -28.45 12.44 -5.17
CA ARG A 6 -28.63 12.64 -6.62
C ARG A 6 -29.91 13.39 -6.98
N ASP A 7 -30.89 13.38 -6.08
CA ASP A 7 -32.23 13.95 -6.29
C ASP A 7 -32.52 15.14 -5.38
N THR A 8 -31.54 15.56 -4.57
CA THR A 8 -31.61 16.61 -3.54
C THR A 8 -32.58 16.34 -2.39
N ILE A 9 -33.27 15.20 -2.40
CA ILE A 9 -34.30 14.82 -1.44
C ILE A 9 -33.78 13.71 -0.53
N ASN A 10 -33.22 12.65 -1.13
CA ASN A 10 -32.70 11.50 -0.42
C ASN A 10 -31.19 11.67 -0.21
N TRP A 11 -30.80 11.93 1.03
CA TRP A 11 -29.41 12.09 1.43
C TRP A 11 -28.89 10.81 2.09
N SER A 12 -27.75 10.32 1.62
CA SER A 12 -27.03 9.21 2.24
C SER A 12 -25.82 9.76 3.00
N LYS A 13 -25.71 9.45 4.29
CA LYS A 13 -24.53 9.80 5.08
C LYS A 13 -23.38 8.87 4.67
N VAL A 14 -22.27 9.47 4.26
CA VAL A 14 -21.05 8.76 3.88
C VAL A 14 -20.04 8.80 5.01
N ALA A 15 -19.88 9.95 5.67
CA ALA A 15 -19.02 10.05 6.84
C ALA A 15 -19.40 11.14 7.85
N ALA A 16 -18.91 10.99 9.07
CA ALA A 16 -18.88 12.03 10.10
C ALA A 16 -17.52 12.04 10.79
N TYR A 17 -17.02 13.23 11.11
CA TYR A 17 -15.73 13.43 11.75
C TYR A 17 -15.93 14.16 13.07
N GLU A 18 -15.25 13.71 14.09
CA GLU A 18 -15.07 14.42 15.35
C GLU A 18 -13.60 14.71 15.56
N TYR A 19 -13.28 15.84 16.18
CA TYR A 19 -11.91 16.25 16.47
C TYR A 19 -11.77 16.48 17.97
N TYR A 20 -10.56 16.24 18.49
CA TYR A 20 -10.24 16.70 19.84
C TYR A 20 -10.20 18.23 19.87
N LEU A 21 -10.46 18.83 21.03
CA LEU A 21 -10.39 20.30 21.21
C LEU A 21 -9.02 20.89 20.84
N HIS A 22 -7.97 20.08 20.84
CA HIS A 22 -6.61 20.48 20.50
C HIS A 22 -6.23 20.23 19.03
N GLY A 23 -7.16 19.78 18.17
CA GLY A 23 -6.98 19.71 16.72
C GLY A 23 -7.10 18.33 16.08
N PRO A 24 -6.36 17.29 16.54
CA PRO A 24 -6.31 15.99 15.86
C PRO A 24 -7.66 15.32 15.71
N LEU A 25 -7.81 14.52 14.64
CA LEU A 25 -9.01 13.72 14.39
C LEU A 25 -9.25 12.76 15.58
N LYS A 26 -10.43 12.84 16.19
CA LYS A 26 -10.83 11.98 17.31
C LYS A 26 -11.52 10.72 16.80
N SER A 27 -12.46 10.87 15.86
CA SER A 27 -13.15 9.73 15.28
C SER A 27 -13.65 10.01 13.86
N SER A 28 -13.78 8.95 13.07
CA SER A 28 -14.39 8.95 11.74
C SER A 28 -15.44 7.86 11.65
N GLY A 29 -16.71 8.24 11.66
CA GLY A 29 -17.83 7.34 11.45
C GLY A 29 -18.15 7.21 9.97
N LEU A 30 -18.16 5.99 9.44
CA LEU A 30 -18.38 5.63 8.04
C LEU A 30 -19.79 5.07 7.82
N GLY A 31 -20.44 5.56 6.77
CA GLY A 31 -21.81 5.22 6.40
C GLY A 31 -22.85 5.52 7.48
N ASP A 32 -24.01 4.89 7.35
CA ASP A 32 -25.07 4.90 8.35
C ASP A 32 -24.78 3.90 9.47
N SER A 33 -23.77 4.23 10.26
CA SER A 33 -23.29 3.40 11.38
C SER A 33 -22.74 2.05 10.93
N ILE A 34 -21.95 2.06 9.85
CA ILE A 34 -21.32 0.85 9.29
C ILE A 34 -20.03 0.55 10.04
N GLN A 35 -19.11 1.49 10.08
CA GLN A 35 -17.84 1.36 10.80
C GLN A 35 -17.52 2.69 11.46
N LYS A 36 -16.81 2.68 12.57
CA LYS A 36 -16.25 3.89 13.14
C LYS A 36 -14.81 3.61 13.53
N LEU A 37 -13.99 4.64 13.31
CA LEU A 37 -12.56 4.62 13.53
C LEU A 37 -12.26 5.64 14.61
N ASP A 38 -11.84 5.18 15.79
CA ASP A 38 -11.46 6.01 16.92
C ASP A 38 -9.95 6.13 17.03
N TYR A 39 -9.48 7.36 17.07
CA TYR A 39 -8.07 7.70 17.07
C TYR A 39 -7.64 8.15 18.47
N VAL A 40 -6.56 7.54 18.95
CA VAL A 40 -5.95 7.89 20.24
C VAL A 40 -4.52 8.33 19.99
N TYR A 41 -4.09 9.40 20.64
CA TYR A 41 -2.73 9.95 20.54
C TYR A 41 -2.06 9.97 21.91
N ASN A 42 -0.73 9.91 21.94
CA ASN A 42 0.04 10.11 23.16
C ASN A 42 0.30 11.61 23.42
N LEU A 43 0.98 11.93 24.52
CA LEU A 43 1.28 13.31 24.92
C LEU A 43 2.20 14.05 23.92
N GLN A 44 2.97 13.31 23.13
CA GLN A 44 3.83 13.83 22.06
C GLN A 44 3.05 14.14 20.77
N GLY A 45 1.75 13.79 20.72
CA GLY A 45 0.92 13.90 19.53
C GLY A 45 1.11 12.76 18.53
N TRP A 46 1.87 11.72 18.87
CA TRP A 46 1.99 10.54 18.02
C TRP A 46 0.74 9.68 18.13
N LEU A 47 0.30 9.13 16.98
CA LEU A 47 -0.79 8.18 16.95
C LEU A 47 -0.45 6.97 17.84
N LYS A 48 -1.39 6.59 18.69
CA LYS A 48 -1.27 5.48 19.63
C LYS A 48 -2.19 4.32 19.25
N ALA A 49 -3.39 4.60 18.74
CA ALA A 49 -4.32 3.56 18.32
C ALA A 49 -5.31 4.06 17.26
N ILE A 50 -5.76 3.13 16.42
CA ILE A 50 -6.96 3.24 15.59
C ILE A 50 -7.86 2.09 16.03
N ASN A 51 -8.99 2.37 16.68
CA ASN A 51 -9.79 1.39 17.42
C ASN A 51 -8.94 0.58 18.42
N HIS A 52 -9.49 -0.50 18.97
CA HIS A 52 -8.73 -1.45 19.78
C HIS A 52 -8.79 -2.88 19.21
N PRO A 53 -7.65 -3.61 19.09
CA PRO A 53 -7.63 -5.00 18.62
C PRO A 53 -8.49 -5.99 19.41
N ILE A 54 -8.85 -5.63 20.64
CA ILE A 54 -9.81 -6.33 21.49
C ILE A 54 -11.08 -5.47 21.57
N THR A 55 -12.16 -5.93 20.95
CA THR A 55 -13.45 -5.20 20.84
C THR A 55 -13.98 -4.68 22.16
N ALA A 56 -13.90 -5.46 23.25
CA ALA A 56 -14.40 -5.06 24.57
C ALA A 56 -13.63 -3.88 25.21
N LYS A 57 -12.53 -3.47 24.59
CA LYS A 57 -11.59 -2.45 25.08
C LYS A 57 -11.49 -1.26 24.13
N ASP A 58 -12.39 -1.20 23.15
CA ASP A 58 -12.46 -0.15 22.16
C ASP A 58 -12.71 1.23 22.82
N PRO A 59 -11.97 2.30 22.45
CA PRO A 59 -12.13 3.61 23.05
C PRO A 59 -13.49 4.27 22.74
N GLY A 60 -14.08 3.98 21.57
CA GLY A 60 -15.39 4.50 21.15
C GLY A 60 -16.57 3.74 21.75
N GLN A 61 -16.35 2.49 22.16
CA GLN A 61 -17.38 1.58 22.65
C GLN A 61 -18.51 1.39 21.64
N ASP A 62 -18.15 1.26 20.37
CA ASP A 62 -19.04 1.32 19.21
C ASP A 62 -20.14 0.23 19.14
N ASN A 63 -20.05 -0.77 20.03
CA ASN A 63 -21.02 -1.86 20.21
C ASN A 63 -21.76 -1.84 21.57
N ILE A 64 -21.48 -0.85 22.42
CA ILE A 64 -22.06 -0.68 23.75
C ILE A 64 -22.60 0.75 23.85
N GLY A 65 -23.78 0.99 23.27
CA GLY A 65 -24.50 2.27 23.38
C GLY A 65 -24.53 3.13 22.11
N GLU A 66 -23.73 2.80 21.10
CA GLU A 66 -23.83 3.36 19.75
C GLU A 66 -24.29 2.30 18.72
N ALA A 67 -24.87 2.75 17.60
CA ALA A 67 -25.47 1.89 16.58
C ALA A 67 -24.48 1.39 15.51
N TYR A 68 -23.16 1.52 15.74
CA TYR A 68 -22.14 1.06 14.80
C TYR A 68 -22.03 -0.47 14.79
N THR A 69 -21.44 -1.06 13.74
CA THR A 69 -21.15 -2.50 13.74
C THR A 69 -19.82 -2.77 14.41
N LYS A 70 -19.53 -4.03 14.73
CA LYS A 70 -18.24 -4.44 15.27
C LYS A 70 -17.10 -3.99 14.35
N ASP A 71 -16.05 -3.41 14.93
CA ASP A 71 -14.89 -2.95 14.17
C ASP A 71 -14.31 -4.09 13.36
N VAL A 72 -14.06 -3.85 12.07
CA VAL A 72 -13.39 -4.84 11.20
C VAL A 72 -11.87 -4.67 11.22
N PHE A 73 -11.38 -3.59 11.82
CA PHE A 73 -9.97 -3.31 11.99
C PHE A 73 -9.70 -2.59 13.31
N GLY A 74 -8.59 -2.95 13.97
CA GLY A 74 -8.09 -2.22 15.12
C GLY A 74 -6.58 -2.33 15.22
N MET A 75 -5.94 -1.32 15.80
CA MET A 75 -4.48 -1.19 15.81
C MET A 75 -4.01 -0.42 17.03
N VAL A 76 -2.93 -0.89 17.66
CA VAL A 76 -2.24 -0.19 18.74
C VAL A 76 -0.75 -0.16 18.47
N LEU A 77 -0.18 1.04 18.49
CA LEU A 77 1.22 1.31 18.25
C LEU A 77 1.99 1.34 19.57
N HIS A 78 3.22 0.84 19.57
CA HIS A 78 4.13 0.86 20.72
C HIS A 78 5.44 1.52 20.31
N TYR A 79 5.82 2.58 21.03
CA TYR A 79 7.08 3.30 20.83
C TYR A 79 8.10 2.88 21.88
N TYR A 80 7.73 3.02 23.16
CA TYR A 80 8.56 2.65 24.31
C TYR A 80 7.68 2.23 25.48
N THR A 81 8.27 1.55 26.46
CA THR A 81 7.58 1.17 27.70
C THR A 81 7.08 2.42 28.43
N GLY A 82 5.76 2.55 28.59
CA GLY A 82 5.15 3.70 29.26
C GLY A 82 4.85 4.88 28.34
N ASP A 83 4.90 4.69 27.02
CA ASP A 83 4.51 5.68 26.00
C ASP A 83 3.06 6.16 26.07
N TYR A 84 2.21 5.45 26.82
CA TYR A 84 0.84 5.84 27.07
C TYR A 84 0.37 5.33 28.44
N LYS A 85 -0.27 6.21 29.21
CA LYS A 85 -0.92 5.88 30.47
C LYS A 85 -2.15 6.76 30.66
N ARG A 86 -3.34 6.18 30.58
CA ARG A 86 -4.60 6.85 30.88
C ARG A 86 -5.56 5.87 31.55
N THR A 87 -6.09 6.24 32.71
CA THR A 87 -7.06 5.42 33.45
C THR A 87 -8.27 5.11 32.58
N GLY A 88 -8.71 3.85 32.57
CA GLY A 88 -9.88 3.38 31.83
C GLY A 88 -9.61 3.00 30.36
N ASN A 89 -8.44 3.32 29.81
CA ASN A 89 -8.05 2.94 28.45
C ASN A 89 -7.08 1.77 28.49
N PHE A 90 -7.45 0.64 27.89
CA PHE A 90 -6.66 -0.59 27.90
C PHE A 90 -5.50 -0.59 26.87
N LEU A 91 -4.88 0.57 26.67
CA LEU A 91 -3.85 0.85 25.66
C LEU A 91 -2.44 1.03 26.25
N ASP A 92 -2.30 0.79 27.56
CA ASP A 92 -1.04 0.96 28.27
C ASP A 92 -0.12 -0.26 28.17
N ALA A 93 1.09 -0.14 28.72
CA ALA A 93 2.07 -1.22 28.69
C ALA A 93 1.62 -2.50 29.45
N GLN A 94 0.59 -2.41 30.29
CA GLN A 94 0.05 -3.53 31.07
C GLN A 94 -1.10 -4.25 30.35
N ALA A 95 -1.61 -3.71 29.24
CA ALA A 95 -2.64 -4.35 28.43
C ALA A 95 -2.24 -5.74 27.89
N SER A 96 -3.26 -6.58 27.66
CA SER A 96 -3.16 -7.91 27.04
C SER A 96 -2.52 -7.88 25.66
N ILE A 97 -2.81 -6.83 24.89
CA ILE A 97 -2.27 -6.65 23.53
C ILE A 97 -0.82 -6.17 23.52
N THR A 98 -0.28 -5.73 24.67
CA THR A 98 1.10 -5.22 24.71
C THR A 98 2.07 -6.39 24.75
N PRO A 99 3.08 -6.43 23.86
CA PRO A 99 4.17 -7.39 23.93
C PRO A 99 4.85 -7.40 25.30
N LYS A 100 4.83 -8.55 25.98
CA LYS A 100 5.42 -8.72 27.32
C LYS A 100 6.88 -9.12 27.26
N SER A 101 7.58 -8.95 28.38
CA SER A 101 8.97 -9.43 28.52
C SER A 101 9.03 -10.93 28.22
N GLY A 102 9.99 -11.33 27.39
CA GLY A 102 10.10 -12.70 26.92
C GLY A 102 9.10 -13.09 25.83
N SER A 103 8.43 -12.14 25.16
CA SER A 103 7.77 -12.40 23.87
C SER A 103 8.72 -12.09 22.71
N HIS A 104 8.61 -12.82 21.61
CA HIS A 104 9.42 -12.59 20.41
C HIS A 104 9.21 -11.16 19.85
N ILE A 105 8.00 -10.62 19.99
CA ILE A 105 7.70 -9.25 19.59
C ILE A 105 8.46 -8.26 20.47
N LYS A 106 8.54 -8.42 21.80
CA LYS A 106 9.32 -7.50 22.67
C LYS A 106 10.84 -7.70 22.49
N ASP A 107 11.26 -8.91 22.11
CA ASP A 107 12.65 -9.19 21.72
C ASP A 107 13.04 -8.51 20.42
N LYS A 108 12.07 -8.16 19.57
CA LYS A 108 12.24 -7.44 18.30
C LYS A 108 11.82 -5.96 18.37
N GLY A 109 10.94 -5.55 19.27
CA GLY A 109 10.55 -4.15 19.53
C GLY A 109 11.15 -3.63 20.83
N LYS A 110 12.27 -2.90 20.74
CA LYS A 110 12.90 -2.21 21.88
C LYS A 110 12.36 -0.81 21.93
N ASP A 111 12.49 -0.20 23.09
CA ASP A 111 12.00 1.14 23.33
C ASP A 111 12.71 2.14 22.39
N LEU A 112 11.92 2.89 21.64
CA LEU A 112 12.34 3.91 20.67
C LEU A 112 11.69 5.24 21.07
N TYR A 113 12.53 6.20 21.45
CA TYR A 113 12.10 7.53 21.93
C TYR A 113 12.15 8.60 20.83
N ASN A 114 12.52 8.22 19.61
CA ASN A 114 12.72 9.10 18.46
C ASN A 114 11.50 9.19 17.53
N GLY A 115 10.36 8.62 17.92
CA GLY A 115 9.14 8.58 17.12
C GLY A 115 9.04 7.37 16.19
N ASN A 116 10.05 6.51 16.12
CA ASN A 116 9.89 5.21 15.45
C ASN A 116 8.96 4.29 16.24
N ILE A 117 8.21 3.49 15.49
CA ILE A 117 7.35 2.46 16.05
C ILE A 117 8.20 1.22 16.35
N SER A 118 8.25 0.82 17.63
CA SER A 118 8.97 -0.38 18.04
C SER A 118 8.19 -1.67 17.73
N ALA A 119 6.86 -1.59 17.83
CA ALA A 119 5.96 -2.70 17.64
C ALA A 119 4.54 -2.17 17.46
N TRP A 120 3.65 -3.00 16.95
CA TRP A 120 2.22 -2.75 16.97
C TRP A 120 1.45 -4.06 17.13
N THR A 121 0.18 -3.95 17.50
CA THR A 121 -0.76 -5.07 17.50
C THR A 121 -1.98 -4.67 16.69
N THR A 122 -2.40 -5.53 15.78
CA THR A 122 -3.56 -5.32 14.91
C THR A 122 -4.60 -6.42 15.09
N TYR A 123 -5.84 -6.07 14.85
CA TYR A 123 -6.96 -6.96 14.58
C TYR A 123 -7.43 -6.69 13.16
N THR A 124 -7.60 -7.74 12.37
CA THR A 124 -8.20 -7.69 11.04
C THR A 124 -9.36 -8.68 11.04
N GLY A 125 -10.54 -8.27 10.58
CA GLY A 125 -11.84 -8.96 10.74
C GLY A 125 -12.02 -10.29 9.99
N PHE A 126 -10.99 -11.12 9.89
CA PHE A 126 -11.04 -12.44 9.23
C PHE A 126 -12.10 -13.36 9.86
N ASP A 127 -12.29 -13.28 11.17
CA ASP A 127 -13.33 -14.02 11.91
C ASP A 127 -14.75 -13.54 11.58
N GLN A 128 -14.94 -12.28 11.16
CA GLN A 128 -16.23 -11.71 10.74
C GLN A 128 -16.54 -11.98 9.26
N ALA A 129 -15.52 -12.27 8.46
CA ALA A 129 -15.65 -12.55 7.03
C ALA A 129 -16.24 -13.95 6.74
N GLY A 130 -16.44 -14.79 7.77
CA GLY A 130 -16.91 -16.17 7.62
C GLY A 130 -15.81 -17.18 7.26
N GLY A 131 -14.56 -16.72 7.18
CA GLY A 131 -13.38 -17.55 6.97
C GLY A 131 -12.80 -18.03 8.29
N SER A 132 -13.28 -19.15 8.81
CA SER A 132 -12.94 -19.68 10.14
C SER A 132 -11.48 -20.12 10.36
N SER A 133 -10.55 -19.88 9.43
CA SER A 133 -9.19 -20.45 9.47
C SER A 133 -8.04 -19.44 9.52
N VAL A 134 -8.31 -18.13 9.47
CA VAL A 134 -7.25 -17.10 9.54
C VAL A 134 -7.33 -16.39 10.88
N ASP A 135 -6.23 -16.44 11.63
CA ASP A 135 -6.08 -15.75 12.91
C ASP A 135 -6.29 -14.24 12.75
N PRO A 136 -7.26 -13.61 13.43
CA PRO A 136 -7.54 -12.18 13.27
C PRO A 136 -6.58 -11.27 14.03
N LEU A 137 -5.91 -11.73 15.11
CA LEU A 137 -4.93 -10.93 15.83
C LEU A 137 -3.53 -11.14 15.26
N MET A 138 -2.78 -10.05 15.15
CA MET A 138 -1.36 -10.06 14.81
C MET A 138 -0.61 -9.07 15.68
N ALA A 139 0.56 -9.45 16.19
CA ALA A 139 1.51 -8.49 16.73
C ALA A 139 2.79 -8.51 15.94
N GLN A 140 3.36 -7.33 15.70
CA GLN A 140 4.60 -7.19 14.96
C GLN A 140 5.59 -6.31 15.73
N GLY A 141 6.88 -6.64 15.64
CA GLY A 141 7.99 -5.92 16.26
C GLY A 141 9.08 -5.60 15.24
N TYR A 142 9.68 -4.42 15.39
CA TYR A 142 10.58 -3.82 14.41
C TYR A 142 11.96 -3.47 14.98
N ARG A 143 13.00 -3.76 14.20
CA ARG A 143 14.38 -3.35 14.44
C ARG A 143 14.85 -2.42 13.35
N TYR A 144 15.62 -1.42 13.77
CA TYR A 144 16.26 -0.48 12.89
C TYR A 144 17.77 -0.51 13.09
N ASP A 145 18.53 -0.16 12.06
CA ASP A 145 19.95 0.12 12.19
C ASP A 145 20.21 1.56 12.67
N LYS A 146 21.48 1.95 12.74
CA LYS A 146 21.91 3.29 13.19
C LYS A 146 21.51 4.42 12.23
N LEU A 147 21.19 4.10 10.98
CA LEU A 147 20.72 5.04 9.96
C LEU A 147 19.19 5.09 9.90
N ASN A 148 18.52 4.47 10.87
CA ASN A 148 17.07 4.42 10.96
C ASN A 148 16.39 3.56 9.89
N ARG A 149 17.10 2.64 9.25
CA ARG A 149 16.58 1.71 8.23
C ARG A 149 16.07 0.43 8.87
N LEU A 150 14.98 -0.14 8.37
CA LEU A 150 14.36 -1.35 8.89
C LEU A 150 15.22 -2.58 8.62
N VAL A 151 15.78 -3.23 9.64
CA VAL A 151 16.62 -4.45 9.46
C VAL A 151 15.92 -5.75 9.82
N SER A 152 14.83 -5.68 10.59
CA SER A 152 14.05 -6.87 10.94
C SER A 152 12.61 -6.49 11.27
N SER A 153 11.66 -7.20 10.66
CA SER A 153 10.28 -7.27 11.09
C SER A 153 10.00 -8.70 11.56
N PHE A 154 9.28 -8.83 12.66
CA PHE A 154 8.78 -10.12 13.14
C PHE A 154 7.33 -9.95 13.51
N ALA A 155 6.50 -10.85 13.05
CA ALA A 155 5.08 -10.88 13.33
C ALA A 155 4.63 -12.29 13.69
N GLU A 156 3.69 -12.38 14.63
CA GLU A 156 3.01 -13.62 14.96
C GLU A 156 1.50 -13.41 15.03
N THR A 157 0.74 -14.46 14.69
CA THR A 157 -0.74 -14.40 14.66
C THR A 157 -1.36 -15.30 15.72
N LYS A 158 -2.57 -14.91 16.19
CA LYS A 158 -3.37 -15.68 17.14
C LYS A 158 -4.88 -15.51 16.90
N VAL A 159 -5.65 -16.52 17.29
CA VAL A 159 -7.10 -16.39 17.49
C VAL A 159 -7.43 -15.43 18.64
N THR A 160 -8.61 -14.80 18.59
CA THR A 160 -9.12 -13.92 19.66
C THR A 160 -9.59 -14.70 20.89
N SER A 161 -10.18 -15.88 20.69
CA SER A 161 -10.78 -16.67 21.78
C SER A 161 -9.71 -17.15 22.77
N GLY A 162 -9.89 -16.81 24.05
CA GLY A 162 -8.93 -17.17 25.10
C GLY A 162 -7.61 -16.40 25.08
N PHE A 163 -7.46 -15.40 24.20
CA PHE A 163 -6.25 -14.57 24.15
C PHE A 163 -6.10 -13.73 25.43
N THR A 164 -4.96 -13.89 26.10
CA THR A 164 -4.64 -13.17 27.34
C THR A 164 -3.43 -12.25 27.19
N ALA A 165 -2.37 -12.70 26.50
CA ALA A 165 -1.19 -11.90 26.16
C ALA A 165 -0.30 -12.53 25.07
N TRP A 166 0.60 -11.73 24.50
CA TRP A 166 1.72 -12.19 23.68
C TRP A 166 2.86 -12.74 24.56
N SER A 167 3.38 -13.92 24.23
CA SER A 167 4.44 -14.64 24.98
C SER A 167 5.22 -15.55 24.03
N ALA A 168 6.48 -15.89 24.34
CA ALA A 168 7.33 -16.73 23.47
C ALA A 168 6.85 -18.19 23.33
N ASN A 169 5.98 -18.66 24.21
CA ASN A 169 5.45 -20.02 24.12
C ASN A 169 4.34 -20.00 23.06
N SER A 170 4.53 -20.75 21.95
CA SER A 170 3.58 -20.98 20.83
C SER A 170 3.87 -20.29 19.48
N VAL A 171 5.10 -19.81 19.21
CA VAL A 171 5.48 -19.43 17.84
C VAL A 171 5.89 -20.66 17.04
N THR A 172 5.18 -20.90 15.95
CA THR A 172 5.47 -21.89 14.93
C THR A 172 5.74 -21.19 13.60
N LEU A 173 6.30 -21.88 12.61
CA LEU A 173 6.42 -21.28 11.28
C LEU A 173 5.05 -21.05 10.62
N ALA A 174 4.01 -21.76 11.06
CA ALA A 174 2.63 -21.64 10.57
C ALA A 174 1.84 -20.43 11.13
N ASN A 175 2.46 -19.61 11.98
CA ASN A 175 1.86 -18.36 12.46
C ASN A 175 2.90 -17.25 12.57
N LYS A 176 4.01 -17.38 11.84
CA LYS A 176 5.15 -16.44 11.88
C LYS A 176 5.39 -15.82 10.51
N PHE A 177 5.32 -14.49 10.48
CA PHE A 177 5.69 -13.67 9.33
C PHE A 177 6.91 -12.86 9.71
N GLN A 178 7.98 -12.89 8.93
CA GLN A 178 9.23 -12.25 9.31
C GLN A 178 9.98 -11.79 8.08
N GLU A 179 10.59 -10.61 8.17
CA GLU A 179 11.58 -10.15 7.19
C GLU A 179 12.88 -9.82 7.91
N ASN A 180 14.02 -10.24 7.36
CA ASN A 180 15.32 -9.73 7.79
C ASN A 180 16.05 -9.14 6.59
N LEU A 181 16.46 -7.90 6.73
CA LEU A 181 17.08 -7.13 5.68
C LEU A 181 18.53 -6.81 6.04
N LYS A 182 19.38 -6.81 5.02
CA LYS A 182 20.70 -6.19 5.06
C LYS A 182 20.79 -5.21 3.92
N TYR A 183 21.56 -4.16 4.14
CA TYR A 183 21.75 -3.08 3.18
C TYR A 183 23.23 -2.84 2.95
N ASP A 184 23.56 -2.35 1.76
CA ASP A 184 24.82 -1.67 1.56
C ASP A 184 24.81 -0.27 2.18
N ALA A 185 25.93 0.45 2.03
CA ALA A 185 26.09 1.79 2.62
C ALA A 185 25.14 2.84 2.02
N ASN A 186 24.63 2.63 0.81
CA ASN A 186 23.74 3.56 0.11
C ASN A 186 22.25 3.20 0.27
N GLY A 187 21.91 2.18 1.10
CA GLY A 187 20.51 1.77 1.28
C GLY A 187 19.97 0.88 0.17
N ASN A 188 20.83 0.29 -0.65
CA ASN A 188 20.36 -0.81 -1.48
C ASN A 188 20.22 -2.08 -0.65
N ILE A 189 19.10 -2.79 -0.79
CA ILE A 189 18.91 -4.11 -0.16
C ILE A 189 19.97 -5.08 -0.71
N ASP A 190 20.74 -5.72 0.17
CA ASP A 190 21.71 -6.76 -0.18
C ASP A 190 21.10 -8.15 -0.02
N THR A 191 20.34 -8.37 1.05
CA THR A 191 19.66 -9.65 1.32
C THR A 191 18.30 -9.42 1.96
N LEU A 192 17.32 -10.26 1.60
CA LEU A 192 16.00 -10.29 2.21
C LEU A 192 15.61 -11.75 2.47
N ILE A 193 15.40 -12.10 3.73
CA ILE A 193 14.90 -13.42 4.14
C ILE A 193 13.47 -13.27 4.65
N ARG A 194 12.50 -14.00 4.07
CA ARG A 194 11.09 -13.93 4.44
C ARG A 194 10.51 -15.26 4.92
N THR A 195 9.53 -15.20 5.80
CA THR A 195 8.72 -16.38 6.22
C THR A 195 7.24 -16.06 6.06
N SER A 196 6.44 -17.00 5.54
CA SER A 196 5.08 -16.76 5.06
C SER A 196 3.94 -17.11 6.01
N GLY A 197 4.23 -17.62 7.21
CA GLY A 197 3.17 -18.12 8.10
C GLY A 197 2.41 -19.35 7.56
N GLN A 198 2.72 -19.89 6.37
CA GLN A 198 1.96 -20.98 5.74
C GLN A 198 2.77 -22.28 5.63
N VAL A 199 4.10 -22.18 5.63
CA VAL A 199 5.02 -23.30 5.35
C VAL A 199 6.07 -23.45 6.44
N SER A 200 6.65 -24.63 6.55
CA SER A 200 7.64 -24.99 7.59
C SER A 200 9.08 -24.60 7.25
N THR A 201 9.29 -23.79 6.21
CA THR A 201 10.58 -23.24 5.78
C THR A 201 10.49 -21.72 5.61
N ALA A 202 11.62 -21.04 5.46
CA ALA A 202 11.60 -19.69 4.90
C ALA A 202 11.00 -19.75 3.50
N MET A 203 10.18 -18.75 3.14
CA MET A 203 9.60 -18.65 1.81
C MET A 203 10.66 -18.09 0.85
N ASP A 204 11.40 -17.05 1.28
CA ASP A 204 12.46 -16.43 0.49
C ASP A 204 13.80 -16.38 1.25
N ASN A 205 14.89 -16.48 0.50
CA ASN A 205 16.27 -16.26 0.91
C ASN A 205 17.00 -15.54 -0.23
N MET A 206 16.54 -14.32 -0.51
CA MET A 206 16.94 -13.51 -1.64
C MET A 206 18.28 -12.79 -1.42
N TYR A 207 19.15 -12.86 -2.43
CA TYR A 207 20.38 -12.09 -2.56
C TYR A 207 20.29 -11.17 -3.77
N TYR A 208 20.39 -9.87 -3.53
CA TYR A 208 20.23 -8.85 -4.56
C TYR A 208 21.57 -8.62 -5.25
N ARG A 209 21.63 -8.93 -6.54
CA ARG A 209 22.86 -8.82 -7.33
C ARG A 209 22.80 -7.59 -8.21
N TYR A 210 23.61 -6.58 -7.91
CA TYR A 210 23.63 -5.30 -8.61
C TYR A 210 24.50 -5.34 -9.87
N MET A 211 24.09 -4.59 -10.89
CA MET A 211 24.82 -4.52 -12.16
C MET A 211 26.19 -3.86 -11.98
N ASN A 212 27.19 -4.42 -12.64
CA ASN A 212 28.56 -3.89 -12.74
C ASN A 212 29.29 -3.75 -11.39
N THR A 213 30.52 -4.22 -11.36
CA THR A 213 31.42 -3.94 -10.24
C THR A 213 32.80 -3.56 -10.78
N VAL A 214 33.49 -2.72 -10.04
CA VAL A 214 34.89 -2.37 -10.31
C VAL A 214 35.74 -2.74 -9.12
N THR A 215 36.97 -3.17 -9.39
CA THR A 215 37.97 -3.36 -8.35
C THR A 215 38.64 -2.01 -8.09
N ASP A 216 38.60 -1.55 -6.85
CA ASP A 216 39.30 -0.32 -6.49
C ASP A 216 40.82 -0.52 -6.39
N HIS A 217 41.56 0.57 -6.17
CA HIS A 217 43.02 0.54 -6.03
C HIS A 217 43.52 -0.36 -4.88
N TYR A 218 42.65 -0.72 -3.93
CA TYR A 218 42.96 -1.62 -2.82
C TYR A 218 42.59 -3.08 -3.11
N GLY A 219 42.18 -3.41 -4.33
CA GLY A 219 41.76 -4.77 -4.70
C GLY A 219 40.34 -5.12 -4.25
N LYS A 220 39.53 -4.14 -3.81
CA LYS A 220 38.17 -4.39 -3.32
C LYS A 220 37.14 -4.16 -4.43
N THR A 221 36.32 -5.17 -4.69
CA THR A 221 35.15 -5.07 -5.57
C THR A 221 34.12 -4.09 -4.99
N LYS A 222 33.72 -3.09 -5.79
CA LYS A 222 32.72 -2.07 -5.46
C LYS A 222 31.65 -2.01 -6.53
N LYS A 223 30.40 -1.83 -6.11
CA LYS A 223 29.29 -1.50 -7.00
C LYS A 223 29.55 -0.13 -7.63
N VAL A 224 29.26 0.03 -8.92
CA VAL A 224 29.41 1.32 -9.62
C VAL A 224 28.07 2.02 -9.87
N ASN A 225 26.96 1.35 -9.60
CA ASN A 225 25.61 1.89 -9.73
C ASN A 225 24.68 1.17 -8.76
N ASN A 226 23.43 1.64 -8.72
CA ASN A 226 22.38 1.11 -7.86
C ASN A 226 21.37 0.23 -8.63
N LYS A 227 21.64 -0.15 -9.90
CA LYS A 227 20.71 -0.92 -10.74
C LYS A 227 20.75 -2.40 -10.34
N LEU A 228 19.58 -3.01 -10.11
CA LEU A 228 19.49 -4.45 -9.81
C LEU A 228 19.80 -5.23 -11.10
N GLY A 229 20.61 -6.27 -11.05
CA GLY A 229 20.83 -7.16 -12.19
C GLY A 229 19.90 -8.36 -12.16
N TYR A 230 19.79 -9.01 -11.01
CA TYR A 230 18.96 -10.20 -10.77
C TYR A 230 18.91 -10.49 -9.26
N ILE A 231 18.04 -11.41 -8.86
CA ILE A 231 17.92 -11.93 -7.49
C ILE A 231 18.28 -13.42 -7.51
N ASP A 232 19.25 -13.82 -6.69
CA ASP A 232 19.41 -15.25 -6.37
C ASP A 232 18.46 -15.58 -5.21
N ASP A 233 17.54 -16.53 -5.39
CA ASP A 233 16.75 -17.06 -4.27
C ASP A 233 17.18 -18.49 -3.96
N ASN A 234 17.77 -18.67 -2.78
CA ASN A 234 18.25 -19.96 -2.30
C ASN A 234 17.17 -20.81 -1.63
N THR A 235 15.91 -20.38 -1.67
CA THR A 235 14.75 -21.16 -1.23
C THR A 235 13.67 -21.11 -2.30
N ASP A 236 13.09 -22.27 -2.60
CA ASP A 236 11.94 -22.39 -3.50
C ASP A 236 10.86 -23.17 -2.75
N VAL A 237 9.70 -22.54 -2.56
CA VAL A 237 8.60 -23.13 -1.79
C VAL A 237 7.34 -23.20 -2.63
N SER A 238 6.93 -24.42 -2.92
CA SER A 238 5.68 -24.65 -3.65
C SER A 238 4.46 -24.13 -2.88
N GLY A 239 3.52 -23.53 -3.63
CA GLY A 239 2.21 -23.12 -3.11
C GLY A 239 2.16 -21.72 -2.52
N ILE A 240 3.27 -20.96 -2.61
CA ILE A 240 3.29 -19.54 -2.31
C ILE A 240 3.68 -18.81 -3.58
N GLU A 241 2.97 -17.72 -3.89
CA GLU A 241 3.36 -16.82 -4.96
C GLU A 241 4.46 -15.90 -4.45
N ASP A 242 5.68 -16.09 -4.95
CA ASP A 242 6.87 -15.32 -4.57
C ASP A 242 7.85 -15.13 -5.75
N ILE A 243 9.02 -14.54 -5.46
CA ILE A 243 10.08 -14.41 -6.44
C ILE A 243 10.96 -15.64 -6.34
N THR A 244 11.07 -16.35 -7.47
CA THR A 244 12.00 -17.48 -7.59
C THR A 244 13.37 -17.04 -8.06
N ASP A 245 14.34 -17.96 -7.98
CA ASP A 245 15.71 -17.77 -8.43
C ASP A 245 15.80 -17.27 -9.89
N GLN A 246 16.60 -16.23 -10.12
CA GLN A 246 16.69 -15.56 -11.41
C GLN A 246 18.08 -15.73 -12.03
N SER A 247 18.10 -15.90 -13.36
CA SER A 247 19.36 -15.89 -14.10
C SER A 247 20.00 -14.51 -14.15
N ASN A 248 21.33 -14.48 -14.24
CA ASN A 248 22.08 -13.24 -14.43
C ASN A 248 21.57 -12.47 -15.67
N GLY A 249 21.35 -11.16 -15.50
CA GLY A 249 20.80 -10.30 -16.55
C GLY A 249 19.27 -10.28 -16.60
N ASN A 250 18.59 -10.69 -15.52
CA ASN A 250 17.13 -10.64 -15.43
C ASN A 250 16.57 -9.24 -15.67
N TYR A 251 17.10 -8.24 -14.94
CA TYR A 251 16.71 -6.85 -15.01
C TYR A 251 17.68 -6.08 -15.90
N VAL A 252 17.14 -5.33 -16.86
CA VAL A 252 17.93 -4.48 -17.77
C VAL A 252 17.36 -3.08 -17.76
N TYR A 253 18.24 -2.07 -17.82
CA TYR A 253 17.89 -0.66 -17.74
C TYR A 253 18.40 0.10 -18.94
N ASP A 254 17.73 1.20 -19.25
CA ASP A 254 18.26 2.17 -20.21
C ASP A 254 19.34 3.08 -19.60
N ALA A 255 19.84 4.01 -20.41
CA ALA A 255 20.85 4.99 -20.02
C ALA A 255 20.37 5.93 -18.89
N LYS A 256 19.07 6.24 -18.83
CA LYS A 256 18.44 7.01 -17.74
C LYS A 256 18.20 6.18 -16.47
N GLY A 257 18.46 4.88 -16.48
CA GLY A 257 18.22 4.04 -15.30
C GLY A 257 16.77 3.65 -15.10
N ARG A 258 15.97 3.62 -16.16
CA ARG A 258 14.61 3.08 -16.14
C ARG A 258 14.64 1.62 -16.54
N LEU A 259 13.90 0.77 -15.83
CA LEU A 259 13.82 -0.65 -16.15
C LEU A 259 13.17 -0.81 -17.53
N ILE A 260 13.84 -1.52 -18.43
CA ILE A 260 13.34 -1.79 -19.79
C ILE A 260 13.08 -3.27 -20.04
N ARG A 261 13.55 -4.19 -19.19
CA ARG A 261 13.33 -5.63 -19.35
C ARG A 261 13.33 -6.34 -18.00
N ASP A 262 12.49 -7.36 -17.86
CA ASP A 262 12.44 -8.28 -16.72
C ASP A 262 12.14 -9.69 -17.26
N VAL A 263 13.17 -10.52 -17.33
CA VAL A 263 13.12 -11.81 -18.04
C VAL A 263 12.23 -12.82 -17.32
N ALA A 264 12.35 -12.95 -16.00
CA ALA A 264 11.60 -13.90 -15.18
C ALA A 264 10.09 -13.60 -15.21
N ASN A 265 9.72 -12.33 -15.35
CA ASN A 265 8.32 -11.92 -15.51
C ASN A 265 7.84 -11.90 -16.97
N GLU A 266 8.62 -12.44 -17.91
CA GLU A 266 8.32 -12.49 -19.35
C GLU A 266 8.10 -11.09 -19.96
N ILE A 267 8.74 -10.05 -19.41
CA ILE A 267 8.70 -8.69 -19.95
C ILE A 267 9.85 -8.54 -20.94
N ASP A 268 9.50 -8.48 -22.22
CA ASP A 268 10.44 -8.23 -23.30
C ASP A 268 10.92 -6.78 -23.33
N SER A 269 9.97 -5.84 -23.22
CA SER A 269 10.27 -4.42 -23.24
C SER A 269 9.27 -3.57 -22.43
N ILE A 270 9.79 -2.67 -21.61
CA ILE A 270 9.05 -1.55 -21.02
C ILE A 270 9.44 -0.30 -21.79
N ILE A 271 8.46 0.32 -22.43
CA ILE A 271 8.65 1.50 -23.25
C ILE A 271 8.20 2.72 -22.45
N TRP A 272 9.12 3.65 -22.26
CA TRP A 272 8.90 4.86 -21.47
C TRP A 272 8.57 6.07 -22.36
N THR A 273 7.81 7.01 -21.81
CA THR A 273 7.64 8.35 -22.40
C THR A 273 8.90 9.19 -22.17
N PRO A 274 9.04 10.34 -22.84
CA PRO A 274 10.10 11.30 -22.54
C PRO A 274 10.05 11.87 -21.11
N TYR A 275 8.86 11.86 -20.49
CA TYR A 275 8.58 12.33 -19.12
C TYR A 275 8.65 11.23 -18.08
N ASP A 276 9.42 10.17 -18.37
CA ASP A 276 9.74 9.08 -17.43
C ASP A 276 8.48 8.35 -16.88
N LYS A 277 7.44 8.22 -17.72
CA LYS A 277 6.25 7.37 -17.48
C LYS A 277 6.28 6.10 -18.31
N VAL A 278 5.74 5.00 -17.79
CA VAL A 278 5.58 3.76 -18.57
C VAL A 278 4.47 3.93 -19.61
N ARG A 279 4.79 3.86 -20.89
CA ARG A 279 3.80 3.93 -21.98
C ARG A 279 3.24 2.56 -22.34
N GLU A 280 4.10 1.55 -22.36
CA GLU A 280 3.74 0.22 -22.86
C GLU A 280 4.62 -0.85 -22.21
N VAL A 281 4.02 -1.97 -21.81
CA VAL A 281 4.71 -3.17 -21.33
C VAL A 281 4.44 -4.29 -22.30
N ARG A 282 5.47 -4.73 -23.01
CA ARG A 282 5.42 -5.84 -23.97
C ARG A 282 5.94 -7.11 -23.33
N ARG A 283 5.22 -8.19 -23.54
CA ARG A 283 5.64 -9.52 -23.10
C ARG A 283 6.41 -10.25 -24.19
N THR A 284 7.18 -11.25 -23.81
CA THR A 284 7.89 -12.12 -24.75
C THR A 284 6.89 -12.87 -25.65
N ILE A 285 7.31 -13.20 -26.88
CA ILE A 285 6.48 -13.93 -27.84
C ILE A 285 5.99 -15.25 -27.22
N GLY A 286 4.68 -15.49 -27.28
CA GLY A 286 4.05 -16.70 -26.75
C GLY A 286 3.65 -16.59 -25.28
N SER A 287 3.96 -15.49 -24.59
CA SER A 287 3.50 -15.24 -23.22
C SER A 287 1.98 -15.16 -23.16
N ALA A 288 1.41 -15.84 -22.17
CA ALA A 288 0.00 -15.75 -21.81
C ALA A 288 -0.32 -14.48 -21.00
N LYS A 289 0.69 -13.74 -20.54
CA LYS A 289 0.50 -12.51 -19.77
C LYS A 289 0.04 -11.36 -20.68
N ALA A 290 -0.74 -10.47 -20.11
CA ALA A 290 -1.27 -9.32 -20.82
C ALA A 290 -0.16 -8.35 -21.24
N LYS A 291 -0.33 -7.79 -22.43
CA LYS A 291 0.35 -6.56 -22.84
C LYS A 291 -0.41 -5.36 -22.26
N LEU A 292 0.33 -4.39 -21.74
CA LEU A 292 -0.24 -3.20 -21.10
C LEU A 292 0.09 -1.93 -21.90
N GLN A 293 -0.84 -0.99 -21.94
CA GLN A 293 -0.62 0.35 -22.49
C GLN A 293 -1.23 1.40 -21.58
N PHE A 294 -0.50 2.50 -21.36
CA PHE A 294 -0.93 3.58 -20.49
C PHE A 294 -0.89 4.91 -21.23
N THR A 295 -1.86 5.77 -20.93
CA THR A 295 -1.90 7.15 -21.43
C THR A 295 -2.00 8.12 -20.26
N TYR A 296 -1.31 9.25 -20.38
CA TYR A 296 -1.23 10.28 -19.35
C TYR A 296 -1.69 11.63 -19.92
N ASP A 297 -2.18 12.50 -19.05
CA ASP A 297 -2.41 13.90 -19.39
C ASP A 297 -1.11 14.73 -19.34
N ALA A 298 -1.22 16.03 -19.65
CA ALA A 298 -0.09 16.96 -19.65
C ALA A 298 0.51 17.19 -18.25
N MET A 299 -0.21 16.85 -17.17
CA MET A 299 0.27 16.93 -15.79
C MET A 299 0.92 15.60 -15.34
N GLY A 300 0.99 14.60 -16.22
CA GLY A 300 1.59 13.29 -15.93
C GLY A 300 0.68 12.36 -15.13
N ARG A 301 -0.62 12.66 -15.03
CA ARG A 301 -1.61 11.77 -14.37
C ARG A 301 -2.11 10.73 -15.36
N ARG A 302 -2.26 9.48 -14.90
CA ARG A 302 -2.77 8.38 -15.73
C ARG A 302 -4.24 8.61 -16.06
N ILE A 303 -4.57 8.71 -17.35
CA ILE A 303 -5.95 8.90 -17.86
C ILE A 303 -6.52 7.63 -18.51
N SER A 304 -5.68 6.67 -18.92
CA SER A 304 -6.17 5.34 -19.27
C SER A 304 -5.14 4.24 -19.08
N LYS A 305 -5.64 3.03 -18.78
CA LYS A 305 -4.93 1.75 -18.79
C LYS A 305 -5.62 0.81 -19.77
N LYS A 306 -4.88 0.19 -20.69
CA LYS A 306 -5.38 -0.82 -21.62
C LYS A 306 -4.69 -2.15 -21.34
N VAL A 307 -5.50 -3.18 -21.15
CA VAL A 307 -5.07 -4.56 -20.94
C VAL A 307 -5.49 -5.35 -22.17
N LEU A 308 -4.52 -5.91 -22.88
CA LEU A 308 -4.77 -6.84 -23.99
C LEU A 308 -4.74 -8.28 -23.46
N ARG A 309 -5.46 -9.20 -24.12
CA ARG A 309 -5.61 -10.58 -23.63
C ARG A 309 -4.27 -11.32 -23.50
N SER A 310 -3.43 -11.31 -24.53
CA SER A 310 -2.07 -11.87 -24.45
C SER A 310 -1.18 -11.39 -25.61
N THR A 311 0.02 -11.95 -25.74
CA THR A 311 0.85 -11.74 -26.96
C THR A 311 0.34 -12.52 -28.17
N THR A 312 -0.38 -13.61 -27.94
CA THR A 312 -0.95 -14.47 -28.98
C THR A 312 -2.37 -14.06 -29.36
N ASP A 313 -3.02 -13.26 -28.52
CA ASP A 313 -4.33 -12.66 -28.73
C ASP A 313 -4.25 -11.14 -28.50
N SER A 314 -4.07 -10.41 -29.60
CA SER A 314 -3.97 -8.93 -29.59
C SER A 314 -5.30 -8.21 -29.39
N THR A 315 -6.36 -8.92 -29.02
CA THR A 315 -7.63 -8.31 -28.67
C THR A 315 -7.53 -7.55 -27.35
N LEU A 316 -8.22 -6.42 -27.28
CA LEU A 316 -8.39 -5.70 -26.02
C LEU A 316 -9.25 -6.55 -25.08
N ASN A 317 -8.84 -6.63 -23.82
CA ASN A 317 -9.60 -7.25 -22.74
C ASN A 317 -10.37 -6.19 -21.95
N LEU A 318 -9.65 -5.17 -21.50
CA LEU A 318 -10.17 -4.11 -20.65
C LEU A 318 -9.52 -2.78 -20.99
N VAL A 319 -10.32 -1.71 -21.02
CA VAL A 319 -9.82 -0.33 -20.97
C VAL A 319 -10.41 0.36 -19.77
N THR A 320 -9.54 0.83 -18.88
CA THR A 320 -9.89 1.63 -17.72
C THR A 320 -9.61 3.09 -18.04
N TYR A 321 -10.58 3.97 -17.82
CA TYR A 321 -10.46 5.42 -17.96
C TYR A 321 -10.58 6.09 -16.60
N TYR A 322 -9.72 7.08 -16.36
CA TYR A 322 -9.65 7.82 -15.10
C TYR A 322 -10.11 9.26 -15.32
N ALA A 323 -11.20 9.64 -14.67
CA ALA A 323 -11.76 10.99 -14.76
C ALA A 323 -11.40 11.80 -13.52
N TYR A 324 -10.73 12.95 -13.71
CA TYR A 324 -10.29 13.82 -12.62
C TYR A 324 -11.08 15.13 -12.59
N ASP A 325 -11.19 15.71 -11.40
CA ASP A 325 -11.63 17.09 -11.25
C ASP A 325 -10.53 18.09 -11.66
N ALA A 326 -10.86 19.37 -11.68
CA ALA A 326 -9.90 20.43 -12.01
C ALA A 326 -8.72 20.54 -11.02
N SER A 327 -8.89 20.06 -9.79
CA SER A 327 -7.84 20.03 -8.76
C SER A 327 -6.97 18.77 -8.84
N GLY A 328 -7.33 17.80 -9.67
CA GLY A 328 -6.64 16.54 -9.85
C GLY A 328 -7.07 15.39 -8.94
N ASN A 329 -8.20 15.51 -8.26
CA ASN A 329 -8.78 14.37 -7.53
C ASN A 329 -9.50 13.43 -8.52
N LEU A 330 -9.31 12.13 -8.38
CA LEU A 330 -9.96 11.12 -9.22
C LEU A 330 -11.45 11.03 -8.90
N MET A 331 -12.35 11.52 -9.76
CA MET A 331 -13.79 11.53 -9.50
C MET A 331 -14.46 10.19 -9.82
N GLY A 332 -13.98 9.48 -10.83
CA GLY A 332 -14.54 8.19 -11.21
C GLY A 332 -13.67 7.40 -12.16
N VAL A 333 -13.93 6.09 -12.17
CA VAL A 333 -13.32 5.11 -13.05
C VAL A 333 -14.38 4.51 -13.94
N TYR A 334 -14.12 4.52 -15.24
CA TYR A 334 -14.97 3.92 -16.25
C TYR A 334 -14.23 2.75 -16.88
N GLU A 335 -14.95 1.66 -17.12
CA GLU A 335 -14.39 0.45 -17.71
C GLU A 335 -15.10 0.13 -19.01
N LYS A 336 -14.30 -0.24 -20.01
CA LYS A 336 -14.74 -0.83 -21.27
C LYS A 336 -14.20 -2.25 -21.32
N GLU A 337 -15.03 -3.20 -20.97
CA GLU A 337 -14.72 -4.62 -20.98
C GLU A 337 -15.11 -5.23 -22.33
N TYR A 338 -14.21 -5.97 -22.96
CA TYR A 338 -14.47 -6.62 -24.24
C TYR A 338 -14.87 -8.08 -23.98
N THR A 339 -16.11 -8.46 -24.33
CA THR A 339 -16.61 -9.84 -24.24
C THR A 339 -16.17 -10.67 -25.45
N SER A 340 -15.96 -10.02 -26.60
CA SER A 340 -15.42 -10.63 -27.82
C SER A 340 -14.47 -9.66 -28.54
N GLN A 341 -14.18 -9.85 -29.83
CA GLN A 341 -13.34 -8.90 -30.58
C GLN A 341 -14.08 -7.60 -30.91
N THR A 342 -15.40 -7.66 -31.03
CA THR A 342 -16.25 -6.56 -31.51
C THR A 342 -17.27 -6.10 -30.48
N GLU A 343 -17.63 -6.97 -29.55
CA GLU A 343 -18.61 -6.69 -28.49
C GLU A 343 -17.89 -6.26 -27.21
N TYR A 344 -18.47 -5.26 -26.55
CA TYR A 344 -17.94 -4.69 -25.34
C TYR A 344 -19.07 -4.12 -24.47
N LYS A 345 -18.81 -4.07 -23.17
CA LYS A 345 -19.66 -3.46 -22.16
C LYS A 345 -18.94 -2.23 -21.60
N TYR A 346 -19.65 -1.10 -21.54
CA TYR A 346 -19.20 0.06 -20.76
C TYR A 346 -19.82 0.05 -19.37
N SER A 347 -19.06 0.36 -18.33
CA SER A 347 -19.54 0.51 -16.96
C SER A 347 -18.87 1.69 -16.25
N ILE A 348 -19.56 2.25 -15.25
CA ILE A 348 -18.93 3.16 -14.28
C ILE A 348 -18.45 2.29 -13.12
N SER A 349 -17.23 1.79 -13.21
CA SER A 349 -16.65 0.88 -12.22
C SER A 349 -16.71 1.48 -10.81
N GLU A 350 -16.27 2.73 -10.66
CA GLU A 350 -16.21 3.40 -9.36
C GLU A 350 -16.55 4.89 -9.48
N GLU A 351 -17.35 5.40 -8.53
CA GLU A 351 -17.63 6.83 -8.36
C GLU A 351 -17.19 7.25 -6.96
N TYR A 352 -16.17 8.10 -6.86
CA TYR A 352 -15.56 8.43 -5.57
C TYR A 352 -16.27 9.55 -4.84
N VAL A 353 -16.35 9.39 -3.51
CA VAL A 353 -16.83 10.42 -2.59
C VAL A 353 -15.65 10.93 -1.76
N TYR A 354 -15.44 12.24 -1.83
CA TYR A 354 -14.38 12.92 -1.11
C TYR A 354 -14.88 13.66 0.12
N GLY A 355 -14.02 13.73 1.13
CA GLY A 355 -14.13 14.52 2.33
C GLY A 355 -12.78 15.16 2.61
N SER A 356 -12.15 14.83 3.74
CA SER A 356 -10.73 15.16 3.97
C SER A 356 -9.76 14.33 3.11
N SER A 357 -10.22 13.18 2.62
CA SER A 357 -9.53 12.26 1.70
C SER A 357 -10.58 11.55 0.84
N ARG A 358 -10.18 10.53 0.05
CA ARG A 358 -11.13 9.54 -0.48
C ARG A 358 -11.79 8.83 0.72
N VAL A 359 -13.12 8.94 0.85
CA VAL A 359 -13.86 8.45 2.03
C VAL A 359 -14.67 7.19 1.69
N GLY A 360 -15.08 7.07 0.43
CA GLY A 360 -15.75 5.88 -0.08
C GLY A 360 -15.92 5.96 -1.59
N SER A 361 -16.40 4.88 -2.17
CA SER A 361 -16.70 4.78 -3.60
C SER A 361 -18.01 4.04 -3.80
N TYR A 362 -18.80 4.46 -4.78
CA TYR A 362 -19.89 3.63 -5.28
C TYR A 362 -19.36 2.73 -6.37
N ASN A 363 -19.35 1.43 -6.11
CA ASN A 363 -18.91 0.43 -7.09
C ASN A 363 -20.14 -0.05 -7.85
N ASN A 364 -20.48 0.71 -8.91
CA ASN A 364 -21.69 0.52 -9.69
C ASN A 364 -21.34 -0.24 -10.97
N GLY A 365 -21.21 -1.57 -10.93
CA GLY A 365 -20.98 -2.43 -12.11
C GLY A 365 -22.07 -2.40 -13.20
N ASN A 366 -22.92 -1.37 -13.19
CA ASN A 366 -23.99 -1.08 -14.11
C ASN A 366 -23.43 -0.87 -15.52
N THR A 367 -24.00 -1.58 -16.49
CA THR A 367 -23.79 -1.32 -17.91
C THR A 367 -24.33 0.06 -18.27
N VAL A 368 -23.49 0.95 -18.80
CA VAL A 368 -23.90 2.24 -19.37
C VAL A 368 -24.30 2.07 -20.83
N PHE A 369 -23.64 1.16 -21.56
CA PHE A 369 -23.92 0.84 -22.97
C PHE A 369 -23.55 -0.61 -23.29
N ASP A 370 -24.38 -1.30 -24.08
CA ASP A 370 -24.14 -2.66 -24.60
C ASP A 370 -23.82 -2.66 -26.13
N SER A 371 -23.93 -1.50 -26.81
CA SER A 371 -23.52 -1.31 -28.21
C SER A 371 -23.43 0.18 -28.60
N ASP A 372 -22.89 0.49 -29.79
CA ASP A 372 -22.72 1.85 -30.35
C ASP A 372 -24.06 2.58 -30.65
N GLU A 373 -25.19 1.89 -30.61
CA GLU A 373 -26.53 2.45 -30.79
C GLU A 373 -27.43 2.03 -29.63
N GLU A 374 -27.53 2.83 -28.56
CA GLU A 374 -28.77 2.95 -27.79
C GLU A 374 -28.71 4.06 -26.73
N THR A 375 -29.87 4.67 -26.47
CA THR A 375 -30.09 5.66 -25.41
C THR A 375 -29.60 5.15 -24.05
N PRO A 376 -28.82 5.93 -23.29
CA PRO A 376 -28.25 5.45 -22.04
C PRO A 376 -29.35 5.12 -21.03
N THR A 377 -29.48 3.84 -20.67
CA THR A 377 -30.43 3.42 -19.64
C THR A 377 -29.75 3.58 -18.27
N TYR A 378 -29.72 4.81 -17.76
CA TYR A 378 -29.22 5.10 -16.42
C TYR A 378 -30.22 4.60 -15.36
N THR A 379 -30.05 3.38 -14.85
CA THR A 379 -30.75 2.91 -13.65
C THR A 379 -29.94 3.24 -12.39
N SER A 380 -29.64 4.53 -12.17
CA SER A 380 -28.78 4.91 -11.05
C SER A 380 -29.54 5.08 -9.74
N THR A 381 -29.82 3.98 -9.05
CA THR A 381 -30.08 4.05 -7.61
C THR A 381 -28.70 3.96 -6.92
N LEU A 382 -28.30 5.01 -6.17
CA LEU A 382 -27.15 4.93 -5.26
C LEU A 382 -27.47 3.93 -4.14
N ALA A 383 -27.39 2.64 -4.43
CA ALA A 383 -27.66 1.61 -3.47
C ALA A 383 -26.56 1.62 -2.41
N LYS A 384 -26.94 1.68 -1.13
CA LYS A 384 -25.98 1.55 -0.01
C LYS A 384 -25.16 0.25 -0.13
N ALA A 385 -25.73 -0.79 -0.74
CA ALA A 385 -25.06 -2.05 -1.01
C ALA A 385 -23.89 -1.94 -2.02
N ASN A 386 -23.83 -0.88 -2.83
CA ASN A 386 -22.73 -0.60 -3.77
C ASN A 386 -21.72 0.39 -3.21
N LEU A 387 -22.07 1.13 -2.16
CA LEU A 387 -21.12 1.98 -1.45
C LEU A 387 -20.05 1.09 -0.80
N ARG A 388 -18.79 1.48 -0.93
CA ARG A 388 -17.60 0.83 -0.37
C ARG A 388 -16.85 1.83 0.49
N PHE A 389 -16.34 1.34 1.61
CA PHE A 389 -15.50 2.10 2.53
C PHE A 389 -14.17 1.38 2.70
N GLU A 390 -13.09 2.08 2.43
CA GLU A 390 -11.72 1.62 2.70
C GLU A 390 -11.35 1.99 4.13
N ILE A 391 -10.82 1.02 4.87
CA ILE A 391 -10.28 1.21 6.20
C ILE A 391 -8.80 0.93 6.15
N THR A 392 -8.01 1.93 6.54
CA THR A 392 -6.56 1.91 6.42
C THR A 392 -5.86 1.85 7.77
N ASP A 393 -4.61 1.38 7.77
CA ASP A 393 -3.70 1.58 8.90
C ASP A 393 -3.04 2.97 8.87
N HIS A 394 -2.11 3.24 9.78
CA HIS A 394 -1.46 4.56 9.86
C HIS A 394 -0.57 4.90 8.66
N LEU A 395 -0.23 3.91 7.83
CA LEU A 395 0.55 4.10 6.59
C LEU A 395 -0.36 4.32 5.39
N GLY A 396 -1.68 4.21 5.56
CA GLY A 396 -2.63 4.25 4.46
C GLY A 396 -2.82 2.92 3.75
N ASN A 397 -2.26 1.81 4.24
CA ASN A 397 -2.50 0.50 3.62
C ASN A 397 -3.96 0.11 3.81
N VAL A 398 -4.65 -0.30 2.75
CA VAL A 398 -6.05 -0.74 2.82
C VAL A 398 -6.10 -2.11 3.53
N ARG A 399 -6.57 -2.12 4.78
CA ARG A 399 -6.67 -3.32 5.63
C ARG A 399 -8.02 -4.01 5.51
N ALA A 400 -9.07 -3.23 5.23
CA ALA A 400 -10.41 -3.75 4.99
C ALA A 400 -11.17 -2.88 3.98
N VAL A 401 -12.04 -3.52 3.19
CA VAL A 401 -13.12 -2.84 2.46
C VAL A 401 -14.45 -3.43 2.91
N VAL A 402 -15.38 -2.57 3.32
CA VAL A 402 -16.75 -2.96 3.70
C VAL A 402 -17.78 -2.27 2.81
N SER A 403 -18.93 -2.90 2.60
CA SER A 403 -20.05 -2.24 1.91
C SER A 403 -20.83 -1.31 2.83
N GLY A 404 -21.66 -0.44 2.26
CA GLY A 404 -22.53 0.47 3.00
C GLY A 404 -23.76 -0.19 3.64
N VAL A 405 -23.81 -1.51 3.73
CA VAL A 405 -24.90 -2.25 4.38
C VAL A 405 -24.36 -3.18 5.48
N LYS A 406 -25.24 -3.47 6.44
CA LYS A 406 -25.01 -4.48 7.45
C LYS A 406 -25.54 -5.83 6.96
N LYS A 407 -24.88 -6.91 7.33
CA LYS A 407 -25.44 -8.27 7.20
C LYS A 407 -26.66 -8.41 8.12
N VAL A 408 -27.46 -9.46 7.90
CA VAL A 408 -28.57 -9.82 8.80
C VAL A 408 -28.08 -10.09 10.23
N SER A 409 -26.82 -10.53 10.40
CA SER A 409 -26.17 -10.69 11.70
C SER A 409 -25.89 -9.37 12.44
N GLY A 410 -26.04 -8.23 11.77
CA GLY A 410 -25.72 -6.90 12.30
C GLY A 410 -24.26 -6.46 12.07
N GLU A 411 -23.40 -7.35 11.57
CA GLU A 411 -22.00 -7.07 11.24
C GLU A 411 -21.85 -6.33 9.91
N ALA A 412 -20.72 -5.67 9.68
CA ALA A 412 -20.41 -5.10 8.38
C ALA A 412 -20.27 -6.17 7.29
N ASP A 413 -20.71 -5.86 6.08
CA ASP A 413 -20.52 -6.72 4.91
C ASP A 413 -19.13 -6.48 4.29
N ILE A 414 -18.16 -7.26 4.76
CA ILE A 414 -16.75 -7.24 4.34
C ILE A 414 -16.60 -7.75 2.90
N LYS A 415 -15.87 -6.99 2.08
CA LYS A 415 -15.53 -7.29 0.68
C LYS A 415 -14.08 -7.70 0.47
N PHE A 416 -13.19 -7.11 1.23
CA PHE A 416 -11.75 -7.34 1.15
C PHE A 416 -11.12 -7.20 2.53
N LEU A 417 -10.11 -8.03 2.82
CA LEU A 417 -9.18 -7.87 3.94
C LEU A 417 -7.78 -8.20 3.46
N ALA A 418 -6.77 -7.49 3.96
CA ALA A 418 -5.37 -7.86 3.75
C ALA A 418 -4.46 -7.39 4.88
N ASP A 419 -3.42 -8.19 5.16
CA ASP A 419 -2.25 -7.78 5.95
C ASP A 419 -1.01 -7.76 5.04
N TYR A 420 -0.11 -6.79 5.27
CA TYR A 420 1.04 -6.54 4.41
C TYR A 420 2.35 -6.69 5.17
N TYR A 421 3.38 -7.17 4.49
CA TYR A 421 4.76 -6.97 4.90
C TYR A 421 5.12 -5.47 4.85
N PRO A 422 6.14 -5.03 5.63
CA PRO A 422 6.65 -3.66 5.62
C PRO A 422 6.83 -3.02 4.25
N PHE A 423 7.37 -3.74 3.27
CA PHE A 423 7.61 -3.21 1.92
C PHE A 423 6.42 -3.39 0.96
N GLY A 424 5.26 -3.82 1.46
CA GLY A 424 3.99 -3.74 0.76
C GLY A 424 3.49 -5.01 0.08
N SER A 425 4.29 -6.09 0.01
CA SER A 425 3.75 -7.39 -0.39
C SER A 425 2.69 -7.86 0.59
N VAL A 426 1.59 -8.41 0.07
CA VAL A 426 0.57 -9.05 0.90
C VAL A 426 1.15 -10.30 1.58
N MET A 427 0.87 -10.48 2.86
CA MET A 427 1.30 -11.66 3.60
C MET A 427 0.54 -12.90 3.12
N PRO A 428 1.23 -14.00 2.73
CA PRO A 428 0.56 -15.20 2.24
C PRO A 428 -0.49 -15.75 3.21
N GLY A 429 -1.66 -16.13 2.68
CA GLY A 429 -2.78 -16.62 3.48
C GLY A 429 -3.48 -15.55 4.33
N ARG A 430 -3.07 -14.27 4.22
CA ARG A 430 -3.66 -13.13 4.95
C ARG A 430 -4.33 -12.14 4.02
N LYS A 431 -5.07 -12.68 3.05
CA LYS A 431 -5.95 -11.95 2.13
C LYS A 431 -7.31 -12.65 2.15
N PHE A 432 -8.38 -11.86 2.22
CA PHE A 432 -9.74 -12.34 2.03
C PHE A 432 -10.40 -11.51 0.94
N LEU A 433 -11.12 -12.19 0.04
CA LEU A 433 -11.92 -11.57 -1.00
C LEU A 433 -13.30 -12.23 -1.00
N SER A 434 -14.37 -11.44 -0.89
CA SER A 434 -15.73 -11.97 -1.06
C SER A 434 -15.99 -12.29 -2.54
N SER A 435 -16.99 -13.12 -2.86
CA SER A 435 -17.28 -13.55 -4.25
C SER A 435 -17.49 -12.41 -5.25
N ASN A 436 -17.95 -11.24 -4.80
CA ASN A 436 -18.11 -10.02 -5.59
C ASN A 436 -17.31 -8.85 -4.98
N GLY A 437 -16.25 -9.17 -4.25
CA GLY A 437 -15.36 -8.21 -3.62
C GLY A 437 -14.16 -7.97 -4.50
N GLU A 438 -13.76 -6.72 -4.60
CA GLU A 438 -12.49 -6.31 -5.18
C GLU A 438 -12.01 -5.10 -4.39
N SER A 439 -10.70 -4.90 -4.39
CA SER A 439 -10.11 -3.63 -3.98
C SER A 439 -9.10 -3.21 -5.04
N ARG A 440 -9.34 -2.06 -5.67
CA ARG A 440 -8.41 -1.44 -6.63
C ARG A 440 -7.14 -0.93 -5.94
N TYR A 441 -7.25 -0.58 -4.66
CA TYR A 441 -6.20 0.05 -3.87
C TYR A 441 -5.68 -0.88 -2.78
N GLY A 442 -4.39 -0.82 -2.49
CA GLY A 442 -3.77 -1.69 -1.49
C GLY A 442 -2.77 -0.96 -0.61
N PHE A 443 -1.49 -1.23 -0.84
CA PHE A 443 -0.38 -0.62 -0.12
C PHE A 443 -0.34 0.90 -0.27
N GLN A 444 -0.24 1.62 0.86
CA GLN A 444 -0.31 3.08 0.98
C GLN A 444 -1.48 3.75 0.23
N GLY A 445 -2.57 3.01 -0.01
CA GLY A 445 -3.74 3.50 -0.74
C GLY A 445 -3.52 3.67 -2.23
N MET A 446 -2.43 3.12 -2.78
CA MET A 446 -2.06 3.20 -4.19
C MET A 446 -2.77 2.13 -5.02
N GLU A 447 -3.05 2.48 -6.28
CA GLU A 447 -3.73 1.58 -7.21
C GLU A 447 -2.80 0.44 -7.60
N LYS A 448 -3.37 -0.76 -7.67
CA LYS A 448 -2.65 -1.96 -8.07
C LYS A 448 -2.64 -2.11 -9.59
N ASP A 449 -1.48 -2.50 -10.12
CA ASP A 449 -1.31 -2.94 -11.49
C ASP A 449 -1.00 -4.44 -11.51
N ASP A 450 -1.97 -5.24 -11.07
CA ASP A 450 -1.86 -6.69 -10.89
C ASP A 450 -1.42 -7.40 -12.19
N GLU A 451 -1.77 -6.84 -13.35
CA GLU A 451 -1.36 -7.38 -14.65
C GLU A 451 0.15 -7.25 -14.93
N MET A 452 0.89 -6.46 -14.14
CA MET A 452 2.34 -6.29 -14.27
C MET A 452 3.09 -7.50 -13.69
N TYR A 453 2.79 -7.84 -12.42
CA TYR A 453 3.59 -8.74 -11.58
C TYR A 453 2.77 -9.74 -10.75
N GLY A 454 1.49 -9.92 -11.08
CA GLY A 454 0.56 -10.72 -10.29
C GLY A 454 -0.11 -9.90 -9.19
N ASP A 455 -1.02 -10.54 -8.49
CA ASP A 455 -1.91 -9.92 -7.51
C ASP A 455 -1.13 -9.21 -6.39
N ASP A 456 -1.46 -7.93 -6.16
CA ASP A 456 -0.96 -7.10 -5.06
C ASP A 456 0.58 -6.93 -5.02
N ASN A 457 1.23 -7.01 -6.17
CA ASN A 457 2.70 -6.95 -6.28
C ASN A 457 3.23 -5.65 -6.91
N SER A 458 2.40 -4.93 -7.67
CA SER A 458 2.79 -3.72 -8.39
C SER A 458 1.83 -2.59 -8.07
N TYR A 459 2.38 -1.41 -7.76
CA TYR A 459 1.59 -0.24 -7.39
C TYR A 459 1.97 0.98 -8.22
N ASP A 460 0.96 1.70 -8.74
CA ASP A 460 1.15 3.00 -9.38
C ASP A 460 1.07 4.11 -8.33
N PHE A 461 2.22 4.68 -8.00
CA PHE A 461 2.33 5.81 -7.08
C PHE A 461 2.12 7.17 -7.77
N GLY A 462 1.79 7.17 -9.07
CA GLY A 462 1.66 8.38 -9.86
C GLY A 462 2.98 8.73 -10.52
N ALA A 463 4.02 9.10 -9.76
CA ALA A 463 5.33 9.44 -10.34
C ALA A 463 6.06 8.23 -10.91
N ARG A 464 6.10 7.15 -10.13
CA ARG A 464 6.87 5.93 -10.37
C ARG A 464 6.00 4.69 -10.14
N ILE A 465 6.40 3.58 -10.75
CA ILE A 465 5.82 2.26 -10.49
C ILE A 465 6.70 1.53 -9.49
N TYR A 466 6.07 0.95 -8.47
CA TYR A 466 6.71 0.25 -7.36
C TYR A 466 6.47 -1.26 -7.47
N ASP A 467 7.54 -2.06 -7.35
CA ASP A 467 7.46 -3.51 -7.20
C ASP A 467 7.66 -3.87 -5.72
N ALA A 468 6.56 -4.25 -5.07
CA ALA A 468 6.54 -4.54 -3.65
C ALA A 468 7.26 -5.86 -3.30
N ARG A 469 7.37 -6.79 -4.25
CA ARG A 469 8.04 -8.08 -4.04
C ARG A 469 9.53 -7.91 -3.76
N VAL A 470 10.14 -6.94 -4.43
CA VAL A 470 11.58 -6.61 -4.29
C VAL A 470 11.83 -5.37 -3.43
N GLY A 471 10.78 -4.64 -3.07
CA GLY A 471 10.88 -3.43 -2.26
C GLY A 471 11.50 -2.22 -2.98
N ARG A 472 11.32 -2.09 -4.32
CA ARG A 472 12.06 -1.10 -5.13
C ARG A 472 11.24 -0.50 -6.28
N TRP A 473 11.65 0.70 -6.68
CA TRP A 473 11.10 1.41 -7.84
C TRP A 473 11.63 0.88 -9.18
N LEU A 474 10.82 0.97 -10.23
CA LEU A 474 11.23 0.60 -11.59
C LEU A 474 12.11 1.67 -12.29
N SER A 475 12.13 2.88 -11.75
CA SER A 475 12.93 4.01 -12.24
C SER A 475 13.61 4.74 -11.10
N MET A 476 14.62 5.56 -11.43
CA MET A 476 15.23 6.47 -10.46
C MET A 476 14.23 7.52 -9.99
N ASP A 477 14.47 8.05 -8.79
CA ASP A 477 13.78 9.21 -8.25
C ASP A 477 14.13 10.48 -9.02
N ASP A 478 13.13 11.27 -9.40
CA ASP A 478 13.34 12.60 -10.01
C ASP A 478 13.94 13.59 -9.01
N LEU A 479 13.82 13.31 -7.70
CA LEU A 479 14.35 14.11 -6.59
C LEU A 479 15.56 13.42 -5.91
N ASP A 480 16.28 12.56 -6.62
CA ASP A 480 17.43 11.83 -6.07
C ASP A 480 18.51 12.75 -5.45
N PHE A 481 18.69 13.96 -5.99
CA PHE A 481 19.60 14.97 -5.47
C PHE A 481 19.23 15.45 -4.05
N VAL A 482 17.94 15.40 -3.68
CA VAL A 482 17.48 15.70 -2.31
C VAL A 482 17.84 14.56 -1.36
N TYR A 483 17.84 13.32 -1.88
CA TYR A 483 18.12 12.10 -1.14
C TYR A 483 19.51 11.52 -1.48
N ALA A 484 20.49 12.36 -1.78
CA ALA A 484 21.77 11.96 -2.38
C ALA A 484 22.57 10.91 -1.56
N SER A 485 22.27 10.76 -0.26
CA SER A 485 22.87 9.74 0.60
C SER A 485 22.25 8.34 0.47
N VAL A 486 21.20 8.18 -0.34
CA VAL A 486 20.40 6.97 -0.46
C VAL A 486 20.25 6.61 -1.94
N SER A 487 20.06 5.33 -2.22
CA SER A 487 19.84 4.85 -3.58
C SER A 487 18.58 5.50 -4.20
N PRO A 488 18.62 5.93 -5.47
CA PRO A 488 17.46 6.53 -6.14
C PRO A 488 16.33 5.52 -6.41
N TYR A 489 16.55 4.23 -6.07
CA TYR A 489 15.56 3.16 -6.19
C TYR A 489 15.00 2.72 -4.83
N THR A 490 15.44 3.34 -3.72
CA THR A 490 14.98 2.99 -2.37
C THR A 490 13.56 3.48 -2.14
N PHE A 491 12.74 2.61 -1.53
CA PHE A 491 11.40 2.97 -1.08
C PHE A 491 11.46 3.53 0.34
N ALA A 492 10.82 4.68 0.57
CA ALA A 492 10.57 5.24 1.91
C ALA A 492 11.82 5.29 2.83
N LEU A 493 12.99 5.60 2.26
CA LEU A 493 14.30 5.64 2.97
C LEU A 493 14.63 4.33 3.74
N ASP A 494 14.18 3.18 3.21
CA ASP A 494 14.27 1.86 3.86
C ASP A 494 13.56 1.78 5.22
N ASN A 495 12.66 2.70 5.54
CA ASN A 495 11.85 2.67 6.76
C ASN A 495 10.36 2.90 6.46
N PRO A 496 9.72 1.90 5.82
CA PRO A 496 8.31 1.98 5.44
C PRO A 496 7.34 1.78 6.63
N ILE A 497 7.84 1.84 7.87
CA ILE A 497 7.01 1.74 9.08
C ILE A 497 6.58 3.12 9.58
N ILE A 498 7.33 4.17 9.23
CA ILE A 498 7.00 5.55 9.59
C ILE A 498 7.03 6.51 8.41
N PHE A 499 7.59 6.11 7.27
CA PHE A 499 7.61 6.91 6.05
C PHE A 499 6.65 6.35 5.01
N ILE A 500 6.00 7.26 4.31
CA ILE A 500 5.17 6.99 3.13
C ILE A 500 5.66 7.84 1.96
N ASP A 501 5.36 7.41 0.74
CA ASP A 501 5.60 8.19 -0.48
C ASP A 501 4.24 8.43 -1.15
N PRO A 502 3.57 9.57 -0.95
CA PRO A 502 2.20 9.77 -1.42
C PRO A 502 2.05 9.97 -2.93
N ASP A 503 3.13 10.27 -3.64
CA ASP A 503 3.11 10.57 -5.07
C ASP A 503 4.24 9.91 -5.86
N GLY A 504 5.04 9.07 -5.21
CA GLY A 504 6.21 8.41 -5.79
C GLY A 504 7.39 9.37 -5.98
N ARG A 505 7.47 10.50 -5.28
CA ARG A 505 8.62 11.43 -5.31
C ARG A 505 9.00 11.90 -3.92
N GLN A 506 8.00 12.32 -3.14
CA GLN A 506 8.24 12.96 -1.86
C GLN A 506 7.96 12.01 -0.69
N ILE A 507 9.00 11.72 0.07
CA ILE A 507 8.90 10.90 1.27
C ILE A 507 8.47 11.79 2.44
N ILE A 508 7.41 11.38 3.14
CA ILE A 508 6.87 12.10 4.30
C ILE A 508 6.66 11.17 5.50
N TYR A 509 6.61 11.74 6.70
CA TYR A 509 6.23 11.01 7.91
C TYR A 509 4.72 10.72 7.89
N ALA A 510 4.36 9.45 8.13
CA ALA A 510 2.97 9.01 8.15
C ALA A 510 2.14 9.67 9.28
N ASN A 511 2.77 9.94 10.42
CA ASN A 511 2.09 10.39 11.66
C ASN A 511 2.08 11.92 11.87
N ASP A 512 2.46 12.74 10.87
CA ASP A 512 2.55 14.18 11.06
C ASP A 512 1.60 14.95 10.12
N GLU A 513 0.47 15.38 10.68
CA GLU A 513 -0.48 16.32 10.05
C GLU A 513 0.21 17.62 9.59
N LYS A 514 1.31 18.04 10.25
CA LYS A 514 2.10 19.22 9.82
C LYS A 514 2.85 18.95 8.51
N THR A 515 3.09 17.70 8.15
CA THR A 515 3.68 17.36 6.84
C THR A 515 2.68 17.56 5.70
N GLN A 516 1.37 17.49 5.95
CA GLN A 516 0.39 17.90 4.93
C GLN A 516 0.42 19.41 4.68
N ALA A 517 0.70 20.22 5.71
CA ALA A 517 0.97 21.66 5.54
C ALA A 517 2.32 21.92 4.84
N PHE A 518 3.32 21.06 5.06
CA PHE A 518 4.59 21.09 4.31
C PHE A 518 4.42 20.69 2.84
N LYS A 519 3.57 19.71 2.54
CA LYS A 519 3.15 19.34 1.17
C LYS A 519 2.53 20.53 0.45
N ALA A 520 1.59 21.23 1.09
CA ALA A 520 1.01 22.46 0.54
C ALA A 520 2.07 23.57 0.33
N LYS A 521 3.07 23.65 1.22
CA LYS A 521 4.16 24.64 1.14
C LYS A 521 5.20 24.33 0.06
N ILE A 522 5.52 23.06 -0.17
CA ILE A 522 6.39 22.64 -1.29
C ILE A 522 5.64 22.77 -2.62
N GLU A 523 4.35 22.45 -2.67
CA GLU A 523 3.55 22.62 -3.87
C GLU A 523 3.45 24.11 -4.28
N THR A 524 3.26 24.99 -3.30
CA THR A 524 3.34 26.45 -3.54
C THR A 524 4.76 26.89 -3.93
N LEU A 525 5.82 26.32 -3.35
CA LEU A 525 7.19 26.60 -3.80
C LEU A 525 7.47 26.08 -5.22
N ARG A 526 6.84 24.98 -5.63
CA ARG A 526 6.94 24.41 -6.99
C ARG A 526 6.22 25.30 -8.00
N GLU A 527 5.01 25.76 -7.67
CA GLU A 527 4.24 26.71 -8.48
C GLU A 527 4.91 28.10 -8.55
N GLN A 528 5.67 28.48 -7.52
CA GLN A 528 6.32 29.79 -7.39
C GLN A 528 7.80 29.82 -7.75
N SER A 529 8.39 28.76 -8.32
CA SER A 529 9.84 28.71 -8.54
C SER A 529 10.27 28.81 -10.01
N PRO A 530 10.53 30.04 -10.49
CA PRO A 530 11.49 30.33 -11.57
C PRO A 530 12.93 29.89 -11.27
N LYS A 531 13.22 29.32 -10.09
CA LYS A 531 14.58 28.90 -9.71
C LYS A 531 14.99 27.55 -10.29
N PHE A 532 14.05 26.72 -10.77
CA PHE A 532 14.42 25.49 -11.46
C PHE A 532 15.09 25.80 -12.81
N ASP A 533 14.52 26.74 -13.58
CA ASP A 533 15.15 27.25 -14.81
C ASP A 533 16.38 28.11 -14.53
N ALA A 534 16.42 28.91 -13.45
CA ALA A 534 17.60 29.70 -13.09
C ALA A 534 18.79 28.84 -12.64
N LEU A 535 18.55 27.68 -12.01
CA LEU A 535 19.59 26.72 -11.63
C LEU A 535 20.14 25.99 -12.86
N MET A 536 19.28 25.62 -13.81
CA MET A 536 19.69 25.01 -15.08
C MET A 536 20.41 26.02 -15.98
N THR A 537 19.97 27.28 -16.03
CA THR A 537 20.67 28.36 -16.76
C THR A 537 22.03 28.69 -16.13
N GLN A 538 22.20 28.53 -14.81
CA GLN A 538 23.50 28.65 -14.15
C GLN A 538 24.44 27.45 -14.42
N LEU A 539 23.89 26.26 -14.69
CA LEU A 539 24.64 25.06 -15.06
C LEU A 539 24.99 25.01 -16.56
N GLU A 540 24.21 25.65 -17.43
CA GLU A 540 24.46 25.72 -18.88
C GLU A 540 25.47 26.82 -19.30
N MET A 541 25.99 27.63 -18.37
CA MET A 541 26.94 28.72 -18.67
C MET A 541 28.38 28.51 -18.17
N ALA A 542 28.83 27.27 -17.99
CA ALA A 542 30.25 26.96 -17.85
C ALA A 542 30.80 26.36 -19.16
N PRO A 543 31.35 27.18 -20.08
CA PRO A 543 32.12 26.63 -21.19
C PRO A 543 33.36 25.94 -20.61
N TYR A 544 33.42 24.62 -20.78
CA TYR A 544 34.66 23.86 -20.66
C TYR A 544 35.69 24.50 -21.58
N THR A 545 36.66 25.19 -21.00
CA THR A 545 37.88 25.59 -21.69
C THR A 545 39.06 25.05 -20.90
N ILE A 546 39.54 23.91 -21.42
CA ILE A 546 40.78 23.14 -21.16
C ILE A 546 40.94 22.53 -19.77
#